data_AF-A0A848XNU7-F1
#
_entry.id   AF-A0A848XNU7-F1
#
_cell.length_a   1.000
_cell.length_b   1.000
_cell.length_c   1.000
_cell.angle_alpha   90.00
_cell.angle_beta   90.00
_cell.angle_gamma   90.00
#
_symmetry.space_group_name_H-M   'P 1'
#
loop_
_entity.id
_entity.type
_entity.pdbx_description
1 polymer ?
#
loop_
_entity_poly.entity_id
_entity_poly.type
_entity_poly.pdbx_seq_one_letter_code
_entity_poly.pdbx_strand_id
1 'polypeptide(L)'
;MSTRELIQAIRRHWRWGTLPLVGSALFVVYRYLDGVAGGSTEPLSRVAVKEFGGGTGTVLLLVPLVLLIVRFPVHGRKAYKNLPAHALGVVVYSFLHTSWNWAFRTGIYGLAGWGRYDYGHMPTRYLMEFPLDLMAYVIVVVAVSMIQRARATREREVQMVRLQEQLQRARLAQLQTQLRPHFLFNALNTVSSVMYQDVGRADGVLQALADILRKMVDQSERTVVPLSEELSLVDAMTQVMEARFGDRLRVKHDVEDGVLDWPVPPLL
;
A
#
# COMPACT_ATOMS: atom_id res chain seq x y z
N MET A 1 6.84 9.37 -1.35
CA MET A 1 7.89 9.13 -2.37
C MET A 1 8.87 10.29 -2.32
N SER A 2 10.12 10.02 -1.97
CA SER A 2 11.14 11.08 -1.93
C SER A 2 11.58 11.44 -3.36
N THR A 3 12.05 12.67 -3.57
CA THR A 3 12.62 13.13 -4.85
C THR A 3 13.69 12.18 -5.40
N ARG A 4 14.39 11.44 -4.52
CA ARG A 4 15.41 10.44 -4.88
C ARG A 4 14.84 9.17 -5.52
N GLU A 5 13.66 8.72 -5.10
CA GLU A 5 13.01 7.51 -5.66
C GLU A 5 12.48 7.77 -7.08
N LEU A 6 12.01 8.98 -7.36
CA LEU A 6 11.63 9.42 -8.71
C LEU A 6 12.83 9.35 -9.67
N ILE A 7 13.99 9.85 -9.23
CA ILE A 7 15.23 9.89 -10.03
C ILE A 7 15.77 8.47 -10.30
N GLN A 8 15.71 7.56 -9.32
CA GLN A 8 16.15 6.18 -9.53
C GLN A 8 15.22 5.38 -10.46
N ALA A 9 13.91 5.61 -10.40
CA ALA A 9 12.96 4.99 -11.31
C ALA A 9 13.17 5.47 -12.77
N ILE A 10 13.44 6.77 -12.96
CA ILE A 10 13.77 7.35 -14.28
C ILE A 10 15.06 6.74 -14.85
N ARG A 11 16.10 6.57 -14.02
CA ARG A 11 17.39 6.00 -14.45
C ARG A 11 17.28 4.54 -14.89
N ARG A 12 16.40 3.75 -14.27
CA ARG A 12 16.16 2.33 -14.59
C ARG A 12 15.40 2.13 -15.92
N HIS A 13 14.78 3.16 -16.47
CA HIS A 13 13.98 3.09 -17.70
C HIS A 13 14.56 3.95 -18.84
N TRP A 14 15.82 4.35 -18.76
CA TRP A 14 16.50 5.13 -19.80
C TRP A 14 16.43 4.51 -21.22
N ARG A 15 16.33 3.17 -21.31
CA ARG A 15 16.11 2.43 -22.57
C ARG A 15 14.76 2.75 -23.24
N TRP A 16 13.78 3.24 -22.50
CA TRP A 16 12.50 3.74 -23.03
C TRP A 16 12.58 5.20 -23.48
N GLY A 17 13.67 5.92 -23.18
CA GLY A 17 13.87 7.31 -23.61
C GLY A 17 14.03 7.46 -25.13
N THR A 18 14.37 6.39 -25.85
CA THR A 18 14.45 6.39 -27.32
C THR A 18 13.08 6.31 -27.99
N LEU A 19 12.07 5.69 -27.34
CA LEU A 19 10.72 5.57 -27.91
C LEU A 19 10.04 6.94 -28.19
N PRO A 20 10.06 7.91 -27.27
CA PRO A 20 9.52 9.24 -27.51
C PRO A 20 10.28 9.98 -28.62
N LEU A 21 11.59 9.78 -28.74
CA LEU A 21 12.42 10.40 -29.78
C LEU A 21 12.09 9.82 -31.16
N VAL A 22 11.95 8.49 -31.27
CA VAL A 22 11.52 7.82 -32.50
C VAL A 22 10.08 8.23 -32.86
N GLY A 23 9.18 8.26 -31.88
CA GLY A 23 7.80 8.72 -32.10
C GLY A 23 7.71 10.17 -32.57
N SER A 24 8.52 11.07 -31.99
CA SER A 24 8.58 12.47 -32.41
C SER A 24 9.15 12.63 -33.81
N ALA A 25 10.20 11.86 -34.15
CA ALA A 25 10.76 11.85 -35.51
C ALA A 25 9.74 11.32 -36.54
N LEU A 26 9.03 10.23 -36.23
CA LEU A 26 7.97 9.69 -37.08
C LEU A 26 6.82 10.69 -37.26
N PHE A 27 6.45 11.42 -36.19
CA PHE A 27 5.42 12.45 -36.26
C PHE A 27 5.84 13.61 -37.16
N VAL A 28 7.09 14.07 -37.07
CA VAL A 28 7.65 15.08 -37.98
C VAL A 28 7.61 14.61 -39.44
N VAL A 29 8.01 13.35 -39.69
CA VAL A 29 7.96 12.77 -41.03
C VAL A 29 6.53 12.69 -41.55
N TYR A 30 5.59 12.23 -40.72
CA TYR A 30 4.16 12.21 -41.07
C TYR A 30 3.65 13.60 -41.45
N ARG A 31 3.93 14.62 -40.63
CA ARG A 31 3.50 16.01 -40.87
C ARG A 31 4.12 16.60 -42.14
N TYR A 32 5.36 16.24 -42.44
CA TYR A 32 6.01 16.62 -43.67
C TYR A 32 5.35 15.97 -44.90
N LEU A 33 5.11 14.66 -44.86
CA LEU A 33 4.47 13.92 -45.94
C LEU A 33 3.03 14.39 -46.18
N ASP A 34 2.28 14.68 -45.11
CA ASP A 34 0.93 15.27 -45.18
C ASP A 34 0.96 16.64 -45.86
N GLY A 35 1.94 17.48 -45.51
CA GLY A 35 2.18 18.76 -46.18
C GLY A 35 2.48 18.58 -47.68
N VAL A 36 3.39 17.68 -48.03
CA VAL A 36 3.75 17.40 -49.44
C VAL A 36 2.54 16.88 -50.22
N ALA A 37 1.75 15.98 -49.63
CA ALA A 37 0.50 15.49 -50.22
C ALA A 37 -0.52 16.62 -50.45
N GLY A 38 -0.55 17.62 -49.57
CA GLY A 38 -1.33 18.85 -49.71
C GLY A 38 -0.73 19.93 -50.61
N GLY A 39 0.41 19.66 -51.29
CA GLY A 39 1.07 20.60 -52.21
C GLY A 39 2.04 21.59 -51.55
N SER A 40 2.39 21.40 -50.27
CA SER A 40 3.40 22.22 -49.58
C SER A 40 4.79 21.95 -50.13
N THR A 41 5.56 23.02 -50.35
CA THR A 41 6.98 22.99 -50.71
C THR A 41 7.89 23.28 -49.52
N GLU A 42 7.37 23.24 -48.29
CA GLU A 42 8.19 23.50 -47.11
C GLU A 42 9.22 22.38 -46.88
N PRO A 43 10.51 22.72 -46.66
CA PRO A 43 11.52 21.70 -46.40
C PRO A 43 11.31 21.01 -45.04
N LEU A 44 11.69 19.73 -44.96
CA LEU A 44 11.58 18.90 -43.74
C LEU A 44 12.18 19.57 -42.50
N SER A 45 13.29 20.31 -42.65
CA SER A 45 13.95 21.02 -41.56
C SER A 45 13.05 22.08 -40.91
N ARG A 46 12.22 22.78 -41.70
CA ARG A 46 11.27 23.77 -41.19
C ARG A 46 10.08 23.12 -40.49
N VAL A 47 9.59 22.01 -41.03
CA VAL A 47 8.53 21.20 -40.39
C VAL A 47 9.03 20.65 -39.06
N ALA A 48 10.25 20.11 -39.03
CA ALA A 48 10.88 19.63 -37.81
C ALA A 48 10.92 20.71 -36.73
N VAL A 49 11.42 21.92 -37.04
CA VAL A 49 11.48 23.02 -36.06
C VAL A 49 10.09 23.40 -35.54
N LYS A 50 9.06 23.40 -36.40
CA LYS A 50 7.67 23.70 -35.98
C LYS A 50 7.17 22.68 -34.96
N GLU A 51 7.36 21.40 -35.23
CA GLU A 51 6.84 20.30 -34.39
C GLU A 51 7.69 20.09 -33.11
N PHE A 52 9.02 20.24 -33.18
CA PHE A 52 9.91 20.15 -32.01
C PHE A 52 9.67 21.27 -30.98
N GLY A 53 9.30 22.48 -31.43
CA GLY A 53 8.97 23.59 -30.52
C GLY A 53 7.83 23.23 -29.55
N GLY A 54 6.75 22.65 -30.09
CA GLY A 54 5.61 22.18 -29.29
C GLY A 54 5.97 21.07 -28.30
N GLY A 55 6.69 20.05 -28.78
CA GLY A 55 7.09 18.93 -27.95
C GLY A 55 8.03 19.31 -26.80
N THR A 56 9.01 20.17 -27.06
CA THR A 56 9.98 20.63 -26.05
C THR A 56 9.31 21.48 -24.97
N GLY A 57 8.37 22.36 -25.35
CA GLY A 57 7.59 23.15 -24.40
C GLY A 57 6.78 22.28 -23.46
N THR A 58 6.12 21.25 -23.99
CA THR A 58 5.34 20.30 -23.17
C THR A 58 6.22 19.56 -22.17
N VAL A 59 7.39 19.05 -22.59
CA VAL A 59 8.30 18.31 -21.70
C VAL A 59 8.89 19.22 -20.61
N LEU A 60 9.31 20.44 -20.97
CA LEU A 60 9.86 21.41 -20.02
C LEU A 60 8.84 21.79 -18.93
N LEU A 61 7.58 21.99 -19.33
CA LEU A 61 6.50 22.36 -18.44
C LEU A 61 5.87 21.16 -17.71
N LEU A 62 6.18 19.92 -18.11
CA LEU A 62 5.64 18.71 -17.49
C LEU A 62 6.04 18.59 -16.02
N VAL A 63 7.29 18.92 -15.68
CA VAL A 63 7.80 18.81 -14.30
C VAL A 63 7.07 19.75 -13.34
N PRO A 64 7.00 21.07 -13.57
CA PRO A 64 6.25 21.96 -12.69
C PRO A 64 4.76 21.63 -12.66
N LEU A 65 4.20 21.15 -13.78
CA LEU A 65 2.83 20.67 -13.87
C LEU A 65 2.58 19.47 -12.93
N VAL A 66 3.42 18.44 -12.99
CA VAL A 66 3.34 17.27 -12.12
C VAL A 66 3.52 17.67 -10.65
N LEU A 67 4.44 18.59 -10.34
CA LEU A 67 4.62 19.09 -8.97
C LEU A 67 3.37 19.78 -8.44
N LEU A 68 2.72 20.62 -9.26
CA LEU A 68 1.45 21.26 -8.92
C LEU A 68 0.36 20.21 -8.63
N ILE A 69 0.24 19.18 -9.48
CA ILE A 69 -0.79 18.13 -9.33
C ILE A 69 -0.54 17.26 -8.10
N VAL A 70 0.72 16.97 -7.77
CA VAL A 70 1.08 16.23 -6.56
C VAL A 70 0.84 17.09 -5.31
N ARG A 71 1.13 18.40 -5.37
CA ARG A 71 0.94 19.33 -4.25
C ARG A 71 -0.53 19.63 -3.95
N PHE A 72 -1.35 19.65 -4.99
CA PHE A 72 -2.79 19.93 -4.97
C PHE A 72 -3.54 18.75 -5.58
N PRO A 73 -3.82 17.69 -4.81
CA PRO A 73 -4.51 16.52 -5.35
C PRO A 73 -5.98 16.83 -5.67
N VAL A 74 -6.43 16.41 -6.85
CA VAL A 74 -7.84 16.45 -7.33
C VAL A 74 -8.73 15.35 -6.73
N HIS A 75 -8.24 14.62 -5.74
CA HIS A 75 -8.91 13.44 -5.19
C HIS A 75 -9.10 13.54 -3.69
N GLY A 76 -10.26 13.04 -3.21
CA GLY A 76 -10.60 13.00 -1.79
C GLY A 76 -11.66 14.02 -1.38
N ARG A 77 -12.03 14.00 -0.10
CA ARG A 77 -13.22 14.69 0.45
C ARG A 77 -13.14 16.22 0.38
N LYS A 78 -11.95 16.80 0.24
CA LYS A 78 -11.71 18.26 0.16
C LYS A 78 -11.06 18.69 -1.17
N ALA A 79 -11.13 17.85 -2.21
CA ALA A 79 -10.51 18.13 -3.51
C ALA A 79 -11.03 19.43 -4.16
N TYR A 80 -12.27 19.83 -3.89
CA TYR A 80 -12.85 21.07 -4.40
C TYR A 80 -12.05 22.32 -4.01
N LYS A 81 -11.33 22.30 -2.87
CA LYS A 81 -10.49 23.42 -2.42
C LYS A 81 -9.27 23.65 -3.32
N ASN A 82 -8.88 22.63 -4.08
CA ASN A 82 -7.74 22.67 -5.00
C ASN A 82 -8.14 23.12 -6.41
N LEU A 83 -9.45 23.19 -6.72
CA LEU A 83 -9.93 23.60 -8.06
C LEU A 83 -9.39 24.96 -8.51
N PRO A 84 -9.33 26.01 -7.65
CA PRO A 84 -8.75 27.29 -8.07
C PRO A 84 -7.28 27.18 -8.47
N ALA A 85 -6.50 26.32 -7.80
CA ALA A 85 -5.09 26.10 -8.14
C ALA A 85 -4.92 25.40 -9.49
N HIS A 86 -5.82 24.47 -9.83
CA HIS A 86 -5.83 23.82 -11.16
C HIS A 86 -6.33 24.75 -12.26
N ALA A 87 -7.36 25.56 -11.99
CA ALA A 87 -7.87 26.54 -12.93
C ALA A 87 -6.79 27.58 -13.27
N LEU A 88 -6.07 28.10 -12.27
CA LEU A 88 -4.92 28.96 -12.51
C LEU A 88 -3.78 28.20 -13.21
N GLY A 89 -3.51 26.97 -12.77
CA GLY A 89 -2.44 26.14 -13.30
C GLY A 89 -2.58 25.85 -14.80
N VAL A 90 -3.78 25.57 -15.30
CA VAL A 90 -4.00 25.31 -16.73
C VAL A 90 -3.86 26.57 -17.57
N VAL A 91 -4.33 27.72 -17.08
CA VAL A 91 -4.17 29.01 -17.77
C VAL A 91 -2.70 29.39 -17.86
N VAL A 92 -1.95 29.25 -16.75
CA VAL A 92 -0.50 29.52 -16.73
C VAL A 92 0.25 28.54 -17.63
N TYR A 93 -0.11 27.25 -17.60
CA TYR A 93 0.50 26.23 -18.46
C TYR A 93 0.33 26.56 -19.95
N SER A 94 -0.90 26.83 -20.38
CA SER A 94 -1.19 27.14 -21.79
C SER A 94 -0.49 28.42 -22.23
N PHE A 95 -0.53 29.48 -21.42
CA PHE A 95 0.18 30.72 -21.73
C PHE A 95 1.70 30.51 -21.90
N LEU A 96 2.32 29.77 -20.98
CA LEU A 96 3.76 29.47 -21.06
C LEU A 96 4.11 28.56 -22.24
N HIS A 97 3.25 27.59 -22.56
CA HIS A 97 3.45 26.69 -23.70
C HIS A 97 3.41 27.43 -25.02
N THR A 98 2.36 28.22 -25.27
CA THR A 98 2.26 29.05 -26.48
C THR A 98 3.38 30.09 -26.57
N SER A 99 3.73 30.73 -25.45
CA SER A 99 4.86 31.67 -25.39
C SER A 99 6.18 30.99 -25.74
N TRP A 100 6.39 29.76 -25.26
CA TRP A 100 7.57 28.96 -25.58
C TRP A 100 7.62 28.62 -27.06
N ASN A 101 6.50 28.16 -27.64
CA ASN A 101 6.43 27.82 -29.06
C ASN A 101 6.80 29.01 -29.94
N TRP A 102 6.27 30.19 -29.60
CA TRP A 102 6.60 31.43 -30.28
C TRP A 102 8.08 31.79 -30.15
N ALA A 103 8.62 31.81 -28.92
CA ALA A 103 10.01 32.18 -28.66
C ALA A 103 10.99 31.21 -29.32
N PHE A 104 10.73 29.90 -29.19
CA PHE A 104 11.55 28.85 -29.77
C PHE A 104 11.60 28.95 -31.30
N ARG A 105 10.45 29.05 -31.97
CA ARG A 105 10.39 29.12 -33.43
C ARG A 105 11.03 30.40 -33.95
N THR A 106 10.76 31.54 -33.32
CA THR A 106 11.36 32.83 -33.71
C THR A 106 12.89 32.81 -33.55
N GLY A 107 13.39 32.25 -32.44
CA GLY A 107 14.82 32.12 -32.19
C GLY A 107 15.53 31.22 -33.20
N ILE A 108 14.98 30.02 -33.45
CA ILE A 108 15.59 29.07 -34.39
C ILE A 108 15.57 29.60 -35.83
N TYR A 109 14.49 30.24 -36.27
CA TYR A 109 14.43 30.83 -37.61
C TYR A 109 15.45 31.97 -37.80
N GLY A 110 15.65 32.80 -36.77
CA GLY A 110 16.69 33.81 -36.77
C GLY A 110 18.10 33.21 -36.84
N LEU A 111 18.38 32.20 -36.02
CA LEU A 111 19.67 31.50 -36.00
C LEU A 111 19.96 30.73 -37.29
N ALA A 112 18.94 30.15 -37.92
CA ALA A 112 19.06 29.39 -39.16
C ALA A 112 19.13 30.28 -40.43
N GLY A 113 19.02 31.60 -40.28
CA GLY A 113 19.02 32.54 -41.40
C GLY A 113 17.79 32.44 -42.31
N TRP A 114 16.67 31.88 -41.82
CA TRP A 114 15.44 31.70 -42.60
C TRP A 114 14.53 32.94 -42.61
N GLY A 115 15.00 34.05 -42.04
CA GLY A 115 14.23 35.28 -41.87
C GLY A 115 13.35 35.25 -40.63
N ARG A 116 12.37 36.16 -40.58
CA ARG A 116 11.43 36.25 -39.46
C ARG A 116 10.36 35.15 -39.57
N TYR A 117 10.16 34.42 -38.48
CA TYR A 117 9.05 33.48 -38.40
C TYR A 117 7.74 34.22 -38.16
N ASP A 118 6.78 34.07 -39.06
CA ASP A 118 5.43 34.59 -38.84
C ASP A 118 4.63 33.57 -38.00
N TYR A 119 4.47 33.87 -36.72
CA TYR A 119 3.64 33.07 -35.82
C TYR A 119 2.14 33.41 -35.98
N GLY A 120 1.81 34.49 -36.69
CA GLY A 120 0.47 35.05 -36.80
C GLY A 120 0.08 35.91 -35.60
N HIS A 121 -1.20 36.27 -35.55
CA HIS A 121 -1.75 37.11 -34.49
C HIS A 121 -1.75 36.37 -33.13
N MET A 122 -0.95 36.86 -32.18
CA MET A 122 -0.71 36.16 -30.90
C MET A 122 -1.98 35.94 -30.05
N PRO A 123 -2.88 36.92 -29.87
CA PRO A 123 -4.10 36.69 -29.08
C PRO A 123 -4.98 35.55 -29.61
N THR A 124 -5.09 35.40 -30.94
CA THR A 124 -5.88 34.29 -31.51
C THR A 124 -5.16 32.96 -31.38
N ARG A 125 -3.82 32.95 -31.37
CA ARG A 125 -3.02 31.74 -31.10
C ARG A 125 -3.22 31.22 -29.68
N TYR A 126 -3.20 32.09 -28.66
CA TYR A 126 -3.48 31.67 -27.28
C TYR A 126 -4.86 31.03 -27.15
N LEU A 127 -5.88 31.65 -27.76
CA LEU A 127 -7.24 31.11 -27.75
C LEU A 127 -7.36 29.78 -28.51
N MET A 128 -6.61 29.61 -29.60
CA MET A 128 -6.60 28.40 -30.42
C MET A 128 -5.85 27.24 -29.76
N GLU A 129 -4.73 27.50 -29.08
CA GLU A 129 -3.91 26.47 -28.42
C GLU A 129 -4.53 26.03 -27.08
N PHE A 130 -5.27 26.91 -26.40
CA PHE A 130 -5.85 26.62 -25.09
C PHE A 130 -6.71 25.33 -24.99
N PRO A 131 -7.61 24.98 -25.92
CA PRO A 131 -8.37 23.74 -25.85
C PRO A 131 -7.48 22.48 -25.91
N LEU A 132 -6.46 22.50 -26.76
CA LEU A 132 -5.51 21.38 -26.86
C LEU A 132 -4.65 21.27 -25.60
N ASP A 133 -4.19 22.41 -25.07
CA ASP A 133 -3.44 22.46 -23.82
C ASP A 133 -4.28 22.00 -22.63
N LEU A 134 -5.56 22.36 -22.59
CA LEU A 134 -6.52 21.91 -21.58
C LEU A 134 -6.69 20.39 -21.65
N MET A 135 -6.83 19.81 -22.84
CA MET A 135 -6.91 18.36 -23.01
C MET A 135 -5.64 17.67 -22.53
N ALA A 136 -4.47 18.16 -22.93
CA ALA A 136 -3.18 17.63 -22.48
C ALA A 136 -3.04 17.74 -20.95
N TYR A 137 -3.40 18.88 -20.37
CA TYR A 137 -3.41 19.11 -18.92
C TYR A 137 -4.30 18.09 -18.20
N VAL A 138 -5.54 17.90 -18.67
CA VAL A 138 -6.49 16.94 -18.07
C VAL A 138 -5.95 15.51 -18.15
N ILE A 139 -5.35 15.10 -19.28
CA ILE A 139 -4.73 13.78 -19.41
C ILE A 139 -3.63 13.59 -18.37
N VAL A 140 -2.74 14.58 -18.19
CA VAL A 140 -1.66 14.50 -17.19
C VAL A 140 -2.24 14.45 -15.77
N VAL A 141 -3.25 15.26 -15.45
CA VAL A 141 -3.93 15.26 -14.15
C VAL A 141 -4.53 13.88 -13.84
N VAL A 142 -5.25 13.29 -14.81
CA VAL A 142 -5.85 11.96 -14.66
C VAL A 142 -4.77 10.90 -14.48
N ALA A 143 -3.73 10.90 -15.32
CA ALA A 143 -2.64 9.92 -15.26
C ALA A 143 -1.89 9.97 -13.92
N VAL A 144 -1.45 11.16 -13.50
CA VAL A 144 -0.74 11.36 -12.22
C VAL A 144 -1.62 10.94 -11.05
N SER A 145 -2.90 11.26 -11.11
CA SER A 145 -3.84 10.90 -10.06
C SER A 145 -4.15 9.41 -9.98
N MET A 146 -4.27 8.74 -11.12
CA MET A 146 -4.45 7.30 -11.20
C MET A 146 -3.23 6.58 -10.59
N ILE A 147 -2.01 7.05 -10.89
CA ILE A 147 -0.78 6.53 -10.30
C ILE A 147 -0.78 6.73 -8.78
N GLN A 148 -1.15 7.91 -8.28
CA GLN A 148 -1.22 8.18 -6.84
C GLN A 148 -2.23 7.27 -6.13
N ARG A 149 -3.41 7.07 -6.73
CA ARG A 149 -4.43 6.15 -6.20
C ARG A 149 -3.96 4.71 -6.16
N ALA A 150 -3.38 4.21 -7.26
CA ALA A 150 -2.87 2.85 -7.34
C ALA A 150 -1.80 2.58 -6.28
N ARG A 151 -0.90 3.54 -6.05
CA ARG A 151 0.12 3.46 -4.99
C ARG A 151 -0.51 3.45 -3.60
N ALA A 152 -1.45 4.34 -3.32
CA ALA A 152 -2.13 4.39 -2.04
C ALA A 152 -2.90 3.10 -1.73
N THR A 153 -3.53 2.46 -2.72
CA THR A 153 -4.17 1.16 -2.56
C THR A 153 -3.16 0.07 -2.21
N ARG A 154 -2.04 0.01 -2.93
CA ARG A 154 -0.98 -0.98 -2.68
C ARG A 154 -0.35 -0.83 -1.29
N GLU A 155 -0.14 0.41 -0.84
CA GLU A 155 0.36 0.67 0.51
C GLU A 155 -0.62 0.17 1.59
N ARG A 156 -1.93 0.33 1.38
CA ARG A 156 -2.97 -0.19 2.27
C ARG A 156 -3.00 -1.71 2.31
N GLU A 157 -2.88 -2.37 1.16
CA GLU A 157 -2.80 -3.84 1.08
C GLU A 157 -1.61 -4.38 1.89
N VAL A 158 -0.42 -3.77 1.72
CA VAL A 158 0.78 -4.17 2.47
C VAL A 158 0.59 -3.94 3.98
N GLN A 159 -0.03 -2.83 4.38
CA GLN A 159 -0.34 -2.58 5.79
C GLN A 159 -1.33 -3.61 6.35
N MET A 160 -2.36 -3.97 5.58
CA MET A 160 -3.35 -4.96 6.00
C MET A 160 -2.74 -6.34 6.23
N VAL A 161 -1.86 -6.80 5.33
CA VAL A 161 -1.11 -8.06 5.49
C VAL A 161 -0.26 -8.03 6.77
N ARG A 162 0.45 -6.92 7.03
CA ARG A 162 1.26 -6.78 8.26
C ARG A 162 0.42 -6.82 9.53
N LEU A 163 -0.74 -6.17 9.53
CA LEU A 163 -1.66 -6.19 10.67
C LEU A 163 -2.23 -7.61 10.92
N GLN A 164 -2.56 -8.33 9.86
CA GLN A 164 -3.00 -9.74 9.96
C GLN A 164 -1.90 -10.62 10.55
N GLU A 165 -0.65 -10.48 10.11
CA GLU A 165 0.49 -11.22 10.66
C GLU A 165 0.70 -10.91 12.15
N GLN A 166 0.66 -9.63 12.53
CA GLN A 166 0.78 -9.23 13.94
C GLN A 166 -0.35 -9.81 14.80
N LEU A 167 -1.58 -9.82 14.29
CA LEU A 167 -2.73 -10.40 14.97
C LEU A 167 -2.57 -11.93 15.14
N GLN A 168 -2.10 -12.62 14.11
CA GLN A 168 -1.81 -14.06 14.21
C GLN A 168 -0.72 -14.35 15.24
N ARG A 169 0.38 -13.58 15.23
CA ARG A 169 1.45 -13.72 16.22
C ARG A 169 0.96 -13.44 17.64
N ALA A 170 0.12 -12.43 17.83
CA ALA A 170 -0.47 -12.12 19.13
C ALA A 170 -1.38 -13.26 19.62
N ARG A 171 -2.21 -13.84 18.75
CA ARG A 171 -3.03 -15.02 19.07
C ARG A 171 -2.16 -16.23 19.46
N LEU A 172 -1.10 -16.50 18.70
CA LEU A 172 -0.17 -17.58 19.04
C LEU A 172 0.52 -17.34 20.39
N ALA A 173 0.96 -16.12 20.68
CA ALA A 173 1.57 -15.77 21.97
C ALA A 173 0.57 -15.90 23.13
N GLN A 174 -0.70 -15.53 22.92
CA GLN A 174 -1.77 -15.74 23.89
C GLN A 174 -2.00 -17.23 24.18
N LEU A 175 -2.10 -18.06 23.14
CA LEU A 175 -2.22 -19.51 23.28
C LEU A 175 -1.02 -20.13 24.01
N GLN A 176 0.19 -19.68 23.70
CA GLN A 176 1.40 -20.12 24.41
C GLN A 176 1.40 -19.74 25.89
N THR A 177 0.81 -18.60 26.25
CA THR A 177 0.74 -18.14 27.65
C THR A 177 -0.26 -18.96 28.46
N GLN A 178 -1.36 -19.41 27.84
CA GLN A 178 -2.35 -20.29 28.49
C GLN A 178 -1.75 -21.67 28.80
N LEU A 179 -0.90 -22.19 27.93
CA LEU A 179 -0.13 -23.41 28.16
C LEU A 179 1.05 -23.15 29.09
N ARG A 180 0.84 -22.96 30.41
CA ARG A 180 1.92 -22.72 31.40
C ARG A 180 3.08 -23.72 31.24
N PRO A 181 4.20 -23.41 30.56
CA PRO A 181 5.14 -24.43 30.09
C PRO A 181 5.82 -25.17 31.24
N HIS A 182 6.09 -24.44 32.33
CA HIS A 182 6.66 -24.99 33.54
C HIS A 182 5.74 -26.02 34.23
N PHE A 183 4.41 -25.85 34.15
CA PHE A 183 3.48 -26.83 34.68
C PHE A 183 3.58 -28.15 33.91
N LEU A 184 3.62 -28.06 32.57
CA LEU A 184 3.74 -29.22 31.70
C LEU A 184 5.04 -30.00 31.96
N PHE A 185 6.18 -29.31 32.03
CA PHE A 185 7.46 -29.95 32.35
C PHE A 185 7.45 -30.60 33.73
N ASN A 186 6.85 -29.95 34.74
CA ASN A 186 6.74 -30.55 36.06
C ASN A 186 5.85 -31.79 36.07
N ALA A 187 4.70 -31.75 35.41
CA ALA A 187 3.79 -32.88 35.32
C ALA A 187 4.47 -34.08 34.64
N LEU A 188 5.16 -33.86 33.52
CA LEU A 188 5.93 -34.90 32.82
C LEU A 188 7.08 -35.47 33.68
N ASN A 189 7.78 -34.62 34.43
CA ASN A 189 8.81 -35.07 35.37
C ASN A 189 8.20 -35.91 36.51
N THR A 190 7.02 -35.54 37.02
CA THR A 190 6.29 -36.33 38.01
C THR A 190 5.91 -37.69 37.43
N VAL A 191 5.34 -37.74 36.22
CA VAL A 191 5.05 -39.02 35.53
C VAL A 191 6.31 -39.88 35.40
N SER A 192 7.41 -39.30 34.92
CA SER A 192 8.70 -40.00 34.79
C SER A 192 9.19 -40.59 36.13
N SER A 193 9.06 -39.83 37.23
CA SER A 193 9.46 -40.30 38.56
C SER A 193 8.56 -41.39 39.14
N VAL A 194 7.23 -41.29 38.92
CA VAL A 194 6.23 -42.24 39.45
C VAL A 194 6.22 -43.52 38.63
N MET A 195 6.55 -43.47 37.34
CA MET A 195 6.50 -44.62 36.43
C MET A 195 7.44 -45.77 36.85
N TYR A 196 8.54 -45.48 37.55
CA TYR A 196 9.44 -46.49 38.10
C TYR A 196 8.96 -47.12 39.42
N GLN A 197 7.98 -46.50 40.08
CA GLN A 197 7.45 -46.96 41.38
C GLN A 197 6.08 -47.62 41.24
N ASP A 198 5.18 -46.99 40.50
CA ASP A 198 3.80 -47.42 40.29
C ASP A 198 3.32 -46.98 38.90
N VAL A 199 3.29 -47.94 37.98
CA VAL A 199 2.88 -47.71 36.59
C VAL A 199 1.41 -47.30 36.49
N GLY A 200 0.54 -47.86 37.33
CA GLY A 200 -0.89 -47.54 37.32
C GLY A 200 -1.15 -46.10 37.78
N ARG A 201 -0.44 -45.67 38.82
CA ARG A 201 -0.47 -44.27 39.28
C ARG A 201 0.10 -43.32 38.23
N ALA A 202 1.19 -43.69 37.55
CA ALA A 202 1.76 -42.87 36.49
C ALA A 202 0.79 -42.69 35.30
N ASP A 203 0.07 -43.75 34.91
CA ASP A 203 -0.96 -43.68 33.86
C ASP A 203 -2.10 -42.73 34.26
N GLY A 204 -2.57 -42.79 35.51
CA GLY A 204 -3.59 -41.86 36.01
C GLY A 204 -3.16 -40.39 35.94
N VAL A 205 -1.91 -40.08 36.29
CA VAL A 205 -1.34 -38.72 36.18
C VAL A 205 -1.24 -38.28 34.72
N LEU A 206 -0.89 -39.19 33.81
CA LEU A 206 -0.81 -38.91 32.38
C LEU A 206 -2.20 -38.62 31.79
N GLN A 207 -3.23 -39.38 32.19
CA GLN A 207 -4.61 -39.12 31.79
C GLN A 207 -5.11 -37.78 32.32
N ALA A 208 -4.87 -37.47 33.59
CA ALA A 208 -5.21 -36.17 34.17
C ALA A 208 -4.52 -35.00 33.44
N LEU A 209 -3.25 -35.18 33.05
CA LEU A 209 -2.52 -34.20 32.26
C LEU A 209 -3.13 -33.99 30.86
N ALA A 210 -3.54 -35.06 30.19
CA ALA A 210 -4.22 -34.99 28.90
C ALA A 210 -5.57 -34.28 29.01
N ASP A 211 -6.33 -34.55 30.08
CA ASP A 211 -7.60 -33.90 30.35
C ASP A 211 -7.46 -32.40 30.62
N ILE A 212 -6.46 -31.99 31.39
CA ILE A 212 -6.13 -30.57 31.62
C ILE A 212 -5.85 -29.87 30.27
N LEU A 213 -5.00 -30.47 29.42
CA LEU A 213 -4.64 -29.87 28.13
C LEU A 213 -5.85 -29.73 27.19
N ARG A 214 -6.68 -30.77 27.11
CA ARG A 214 -7.91 -30.75 26.31
C ARG A 214 -8.86 -29.66 26.79
N LYS A 215 -9.12 -29.57 28.10
CA LYS A 215 -10.01 -28.55 28.68
C LYS A 215 -9.46 -27.13 28.48
N MET A 216 -8.15 -26.91 28.64
CA MET A 216 -7.55 -25.60 28.40
C MET A 216 -7.70 -25.14 26.94
N VAL A 217 -7.58 -26.06 25.98
CA VAL A 217 -7.81 -25.76 24.56
C VAL A 217 -9.29 -25.49 24.27
N ASP A 218 -10.18 -26.36 24.73
CA ASP A 218 -11.63 -26.24 24.48
C ASP A 218 -12.25 -24.98 25.12
N GLN A 219 -11.72 -24.56 26.27
CA GLN A 219 -12.20 -23.38 27.01
C GLN A 219 -11.55 -22.07 26.54
N SER A 220 -10.41 -22.12 25.82
CA SER A 220 -9.65 -20.94 25.38
C SER A 220 -10.41 -19.99 24.45
N GLU A 221 -11.41 -20.48 23.71
CA GLU A 221 -12.24 -19.70 22.80
C GLU A 221 -13.59 -19.26 23.41
N ARG A 222 -13.92 -19.77 24.62
CA ARG A 222 -15.20 -19.46 25.29
C ARG A 222 -15.07 -18.19 26.12
N THR A 223 -16.15 -17.39 26.17
CA THR A 223 -16.18 -16.17 27.01
C THR A 223 -16.63 -16.48 28.45
N VAL A 224 -17.49 -17.49 28.62
CA VAL A 224 -17.98 -17.98 29.91
C VAL A 224 -18.17 -19.50 29.86
N VAL A 225 -17.96 -20.18 30.98
CA VAL A 225 -18.21 -21.62 31.18
C VAL A 225 -18.96 -21.83 32.51
N PRO A 226 -19.72 -22.93 32.68
CA PRO A 226 -20.29 -23.29 33.98
C PRO A 226 -19.19 -23.49 35.02
N LEU A 227 -19.44 -23.10 36.27
CA LEU A 227 -18.51 -23.33 37.38
C LEU A 227 -18.12 -24.81 37.51
N SER A 228 -19.03 -25.74 37.20
CA SER A 228 -18.75 -27.18 37.17
C SER A 228 -17.65 -27.56 36.18
N GLU A 229 -17.60 -26.94 35.00
CA GLU A 229 -16.52 -27.17 34.03
C GLU A 229 -15.17 -26.67 34.58
N GLU A 230 -15.16 -25.50 35.23
CA GLU A 230 -13.95 -24.93 35.83
C GLU A 230 -13.46 -25.77 37.02
N LEU A 231 -14.35 -26.19 37.92
CA LEU A 231 -14.03 -27.09 39.03
C LEU A 231 -13.44 -28.41 38.53
N SER A 232 -13.99 -28.96 37.44
CA SER A 232 -13.46 -30.19 36.85
C SER A 232 -12.05 -30.03 36.26
N LEU A 233 -11.64 -28.81 35.89
CA LEU A 233 -10.26 -28.50 35.49
C LEU A 233 -9.36 -28.44 36.74
N VAL A 234 -9.81 -27.77 37.80
CA VAL A 234 -9.12 -27.70 39.10
C VAL A 234 -8.89 -29.09 39.70
N ASP A 235 -9.87 -29.98 39.60
CA ASP A 235 -9.78 -31.37 40.07
C ASP A 235 -8.66 -32.12 39.34
N ALA A 236 -8.62 -32.02 38.01
CA ALA A 236 -7.59 -32.66 37.21
C ALA A 236 -6.19 -32.10 37.54
N MET A 237 -6.07 -30.77 37.69
CA MET A 237 -4.80 -30.13 38.12
C MET A 237 -4.37 -30.60 39.51
N THR A 238 -5.32 -30.76 40.43
CA THR A 238 -5.07 -31.24 41.78
C THR A 238 -4.57 -32.66 41.80
N GLN A 239 -5.14 -33.57 41.00
CA GLN A 239 -4.66 -34.94 40.88
C GLN A 239 -3.18 -35.01 40.46
N VAL A 240 -2.77 -34.16 39.51
CA VAL A 240 -1.36 -34.06 39.10
C VAL A 240 -0.47 -33.54 40.24
N MET A 241 -0.95 -32.54 41.00
CA MET A 241 -0.20 -31.99 42.13
C MET A 241 -0.10 -32.97 43.31
N GLU A 242 -1.16 -33.71 43.64
CA GLU A 242 -1.16 -34.71 44.71
C GLU A 242 -0.21 -35.87 44.37
N ALA A 243 -0.10 -36.27 43.11
CA ALA A 243 0.90 -37.23 42.68
C ALA A 243 2.35 -36.74 42.90
N ARG A 244 2.59 -35.42 42.77
CA ARG A 244 3.90 -34.81 42.98
C ARG A 244 4.24 -34.63 44.45
N PHE A 245 3.29 -34.17 45.26
CA PHE A 245 3.53 -33.78 46.65
C PHE A 245 3.22 -34.90 47.66
N GLY A 246 2.57 -35.99 47.21
CA GLY A 246 2.16 -37.09 48.06
C GLY A 246 1.30 -36.59 49.23
N ASP A 247 1.56 -37.09 50.43
CA ASP A 247 0.79 -36.76 51.63
C ASP A 247 0.88 -35.30 52.08
N ARG A 248 1.76 -34.50 51.47
CA ARG A 248 1.97 -33.09 51.80
C ARG A 248 0.90 -32.16 51.22
N LEU A 249 0.06 -32.67 50.31
CA LEU A 249 -1.04 -31.92 49.72
C LEU A 249 -2.33 -32.71 49.89
N ARG A 250 -3.36 -32.05 50.44
CA ARG A 250 -4.73 -32.55 50.48
C ARG A 250 -5.64 -31.41 50.10
N VAL A 251 -6.50 -31.63 49.11
CA VAL A 251 -7.42 -30.60 48.64
C VAL A 251 -8.84 -30.99 49.02
N LYS A 252 -9.61 -30.02 49.51
CA LYS A 252 -11.04 -30.15 49.80
C LYS A 252 -11.75 -28.98 49.14
N HIS A 253 -12.78 -29.29 48.38
CA HIS A 253 -13.64 -28.30 47.74
C HIS A 253 -14.82 -28.03 48.67
N ASP A 254 -15.09 -26.76 48.94
CA ASP A 254 -16.25 -26.30 49.70
C ASP A 254 -17.05 -25.38 48.77
N VAL A 255 -18.12 -25.92 48.19
CA VAL A 255 -18.90 -25.28 47.12
C VAL A 255 -20.36 -25.28 47.54
N GLU A 256 -21.01 -24.12 47.47
CA GLU A 256 -22.41 -23.96 47.84
C GLU A 256 -23.35 -24.63 46.82
N ASP A 257 -24.44 -25.21 47.30
CA ASP A 257 -25.41 -25.90 46.46
C ASP A 257 -26.09 -24.93 45.48
N GLY A 258 -26.18 -25.34 44.21
CA GLY A 258 -26.86 -24.58 43.15
C GLY A 258 -25.99 -23.56 42.39
N VAL A 259 -24.71 -23.43 42.73
CA VAL A 259 -23.79 -22.51 42.01
C VAL A 259 -23.02 -23.17 40.85
N LEU A 260 -23.13 -24.49 40.69
CA LEU A 260 -22.38 -25.27 39.70
C LEU A 260 -22.66 -24.88 38.23
N ASP A 261 -23.85 -24.35 37.96
CA ASP A 261 -24.26 -23.91 36.62
C ASP A 261 -24.03 -22.41 36.38
N TRP A 262 -23.46 -21.69 37.35
CA TRP A 262 -23.23 -20.25 37.21
C TRP A 262 -22.14 -19.99 36.16
N PRO A 263 -22.36 -19.01 35.27
CA PRO A 263 -21.37 -18.65 34.25
C PRO A 263 -20.20 -17.91 34.91
N VAL A 264 -19.01 -18.48 34.77
CA VAL A 264 -17.75 -17.88 35.22
C VAL A 264 -16.81 -17.67 34.03
N PRO A 265 -15.89 -16.69 34.08
CA PRO A 265 -14.78 -16.63 33.13
C PRO A 265 -13.99 -17.95 33.16
N PRO A 266 -13.59 -18.51 32.00
CA PRO A 266 -12.79 -19.73 31.97
C PRO A 266 -11.32 -19.45 32.36
N LEU A 267 -10.64 -20.49 32.87
CA LEU A 267 -9.20 -20.48 33.19
C LEU A 267 -8.84 -19.46 34.30
N LEU A 268 -9.57 -19.52 35.42
CA LEU A 268 -9.38 -18.66 36.59
C LEU A 268 -8.16 -19.05 37.46
#